data_AF-A0A849D313-F1
#
_entry.id   AF-A0A849D313-F1
#
_cell.length_a   1.000
_cell.length_b   1.000
_cell.length_c   1.000
_cell.angle_alpha   90.00
_cell.angle_beta   90.00
_cell.angle_gamma   90.00
#
_symmetry.space_group_name_H-M   'P 1'
#
loop_
_entity.id
_entity.type
_entity.pdbx_description
1 polymer ?
#
loop_
_entity_poly.entity_id
_entity_poly.type
_entity_poly.pdbx_seq_one_letter_code
_entity_poly.pdbx_strand_id
1 'polypeptide(L)'
;MHLRFLGSVNLIRFIALIFFIYLISSCSSDEAILEEQQEQAEDPTINPEDRLPQVLVNTNGGTIVDEPKIPALMTISEQGIVTYDGNIGIEIRGASSQMFPKKSYGVETWDANNEDINVSLLGLPEEEDWVFYAPYSDKSLLRNILIYDLSRDIGRYASRSLFVELSINEAFKGVYVFMEKLKRDSQRIDINKLSSDEVSGEDLTGGYILKIDKTAGSNLGEGYNNQNSFSSAYAPPDATTGQEIYFLYEYPDAEDITPEQKVYISTYISDFEDALSSDNFADPDTGYAAYI
;
A
#
# COMPACT_ATOMS: atom_id res chain seq x y z
N MET A 1 -9.64 60.84 -66.21
CA MET A 1 -8.72 60.34 -65.16
C MET A 1 -9.48 60.25 -63.84
N HIS A 2 -10.31 59.22 -63.67
CA HIS A 2 -10.94 58.85 -62.40
C HIS A 2 -11.71 57.54 -62.65
N LEU A 3 -11.34 56.49 -61.92
CA LEU A 3 -12.16 55.34 -61.47
C LEU A 3 -11.15 54.37 -60.81
N ARG A 4 -10.82 54.58 -59.53
CA ARG A 4 -11.47 54.04 -58.32
C ARG A 4 -11.23 52.53 -58.10
N PHE A 5 -10.28 52.30 -57.19
CA PHE A 5 -10.17 51.20 -56.23
C PHE A 5 -11.54 50.63 -55.80
N LEU A 6 -11.82 49.38 -56.14
CA LEU A 6 -12.81 48.51 -55.47
C LEU A 6 -12.49 47.06 -55.85
N GLY A 7 -11.62 46.39 -55.09
CA GLY A 7 -11.24 44.99 -55.41
C GLY A 7 -10.67 44.17 -54.26
N SER A 8 -9.98 44.75 -53.28
CA SER A 8 -9.26 43.96 -52.27
C SER A 8 -10.06 43.61 -51.01
N VAL A 9 -11.07 44.39 -50.63
CA VAL A 9 -11.85 44.13 -49.39
C VAL A 9 -12.81 42.95 -49.53
N ASN A 10 -13.35 42.73 -50.74
CA ASN A 10 -14.25 41.60 -51.00
C ASN A 10 -13.50 40.26 -51.08
N LEU A 11 -12.25 40.25 -51.56
CA LEU A 11 -11.45 39.03 -51.64
C LEU A 11 -11.04 38.52 -50.25
N ILE A 12 -10.68 39.42 -49.33
CA ILE A 12 -10.33 39.06 -47.95
C ILE A 12 -11.56 38.58 -47.16
N ARG A 13 -12.73 39.20 -47.37
CA ARG A 13 -14.00 38.71 -46.80
C ARG A 13 -14.43 37.36 -47.37
N PHE A 14 -14.14 37.09 -48.64
CA PHE A 14 -14.45 35.81 -49.29
C PHE A 14 -13.54 34.67 -48.78
N ILE A 15 -12.25 34.94 -48.59
CA ILE A 15 -11.29 33.97 -48.05
C ILE A 15 -11.57 33.68 -46.57
N ALA A 16 -11.93 34.69 -45.77
CA ALA A 16 -12.33 34.50 -44.37
C ALA A 16 -13.63 33.70 -44.23
N LEU A 17 -14.60 33.86 -45.15
CA LEU A 17 -15.83 33.09 -45.18
C LEU A 17 -15.59 31.62 -45.56
N ILE A 18 -14.66 31.35 -46.48
CA ILE A 18 -14.29 29.97 -46.88
C ILE A 18 -13.55 29.23 -45.76
N PHE A 19 -12.68 29.92 -45.00
CA PHE A 19 -12.03 29.33 -43.82
C PHE A 19 -13.02 29.06 -42.67
N PHE A 20 -14.03 29.93 -42.50
CA PHE A 20 -15.10 29.70 -41.53
C PHE A 20 -16.00 28.53 -41.94
N ILE A 21 -16.31 28.37 -43.23
CA ILE A 21 -17.13 27.25 -43.77
C ILE A 21 -16.40 25.88 -43.67
N TYR A 22 -15.06 25.86 -43.78
CA TYR A 22 -14.26 24.64 -43.56
C TYR A 22 -14.20 24.21 -42.08
N LEU A 23 -14.26 25.16 -41.13
CA LEU A 23 -14.31 24.87 -39.69
C LEU A 23 -15.65 24.27 -39.23
N ILE A 24 -16.75 24.53 -39.94
CA ILE A 24 -18.08 23.95 -39.66
C ILE A 24 -18.39 22.68 -40.48
N SER A 25 -17.61 22.39 -41.54
CA SER A 25 -17.80 21.18 -42.37
C SER A 25 -16.89 20.00 -41.97
N SER A 26 -16.02 20.16 -40.96
CA SER A 26 -15.28 19.04 -40.36
C SER A 26 -16.08 18.24 -39.32
N CYS A 27 -17.32 18.66 -39.03
CA CYS A 27 -18.31 17.86 -38.33
C CYS A 27 -19.50 17.59 -39.27
N SER A 28 -19.27 16.71 -40.24
CA SER A 28 -20.33 16.01 -40.94
C SER A 28 -19.89 14.55 -41.04
N SER A 29 -19.86 13.86 -39.91
CA SER A 29 -20.04 12.41 -39.93
C SER A 29 -21.50 12.18 -40.24
N ASP A 30 -21.78 11.83 -41.49
CA ASP A 30 -22.94 11.01 -41.83
C ASP A 30 -22.83 9.75 -40.97
N GLU A 31 -23.40 9.76 -39.77
CA GLU A 31 -23.65 8.55 -39.01
C GLU A 31 -24.77 7.83 -39.75
N ALA A 32 -24.37 6.91 -40.61
CA ALA A 32 -25.20 5.76 -40.90
C ALA A 32 -25.58 5.17 -39.53
N ILE A 33 -26.88 5.20 -39.20
CA ILE A 33 -27.43 4.48 -38.06
C ILE A 33 -27.20 3.00 -38.36
N LEU A 34 -26.05 2.48 -37.93
CA LEU A 34 -25.93 1.08 -37.61
C LEU A 34 -26.80 0.93 -36.36
N GLU A 35 -27.94 0.26 -36.52
CA GLU A 35 -28.61 -0.34 -35.37
C GLU A 35 -27.62 -1.35 -34.77
N GLU A 36 -26.76 -0.87 -33.86
CA GLU A 36 -26.08 -1.74 -32.93
C GLU A 36 -27.19 -2.42 -32.13
N GLN A 37 -27.46 -3.68 -32.48
CA GLN A 37 -28.12 -4.59 -31.57
C GLN A 37 -27.23 -4.65 -30.33
N GLN A 38 -27.55 -3.83 -29.32
CA GLN A 38 -27.07 -4.05 -27.97
C GLN A 38 -27.67 -5.39 -27.53
N GLU A 39 -26.95 -6.47 -27.83
CA GLU A 39 -27.05 -7.70 -27.07
C GLU A 39 -26.73 -7.31 -25.63
N GLN A 40 -27.78 -7.13 -24.82
CA GLN A 40 -27.65 -7.02 -23.39
C GLN A 40 -27.11 -8.38 -22.93
N ALA A 41 -25.78 -8.52 -22.94
CA ALA A 41 -25.12 -9.68 -22.36
C ALA A 41 -25.63 -9.77 -20.92
N GLU A 42 -26.42 -10.81 -20.62
CA GLU A 42 -26.74 -11.12 -19.24
C GLU A 42 -25.42 -11.29 -18.50
N ASP A 43 -25.26 -10.55 -17.40
CA ASP A 43 -24.09 -10.68 -16.55
C ASP A 43 -23.98 -12.17 -16.14
N PRO A 44 -22.84 -12.83 -16.37
CA PRO A 44 -22.73 -14.26 -16.11
C PRO A 44 -23.08 -14.54 -14.66
N THR A 45 -24.01 -15.46 -14.43
CA THR A 45 -24.34 -15.91 -13.07
C THR A 45 -23.16 -16.72 -12.53
N ILE A 46 -22.38 -16.12 -11.63
CA ILE A 46 -21.28 -16.80 -10.93
C ILE A 46 -21.87 -17.60 -9.76
N ASN A 47 -21.61 -18.91 -9.72
CA ASN A 47 -22.04 -19.76 -8.61
C ASN A 47 -21.37 -19.30 -7.30
N PRO A 48 -22.03 -19.40 -6.14
CA PRO A 48 -21.46 -18.94 -4.86
C PRO A 48 -20.06 -19.47 -4.55
N GLU A 49 -19.79 -20.74 -4.89
CA GLU A 49 -18.49 -21.40 -4.72
C GLU A 49 -17.37 -20.83 -5.58
N ASP A 50 -17.70 -20.20 -6.70
CA ASP A 50 -16.77 -19.58 -7.64
C ASP A 50 -16.54 -18.09 -7.33
N ARG A 51 -17.26 -17.54 -6.33
CA ARG A 51 -17.14 -16.13 -5.94
C ARG A 51 -15.94 -15.91 -5.03
N LEU A 52 -15.28 -14.77 -5.23
CA LEU A 52 -14.37 -14.24 -4.23
C LEU A 52 -15.12 -13.96 -2.92
N PRO A 53 -14.45 -14.08 -1.76
CA PRO A 53 -15.02 -13.61 -0.50
C PRO A 53 -15.48 -12.16 -0.60
N GLN A 54 -16.67 -11.91 -0.09
CA GLN A 54 -17.33 -10.61 -0.11
C GLN A 54 -17.07 -9.91 1.21
N VAL A 55 -16.58 -8.68 1.15
CA VAL A 55 -16.35 -7.82 2.32
C VAL A 55 -17.23 -6.60 2.21
N LEU A 56 -18.11 -6.40 3.19
CA LEU A 56 -18.91 -5.21 3.33
C LEU A 56 -18.41 -4.41 4.54
N VAL A 57 -18.05 -3.15 4.32
CA VAL A 57 -17.73 -2.20 5.38
C VAL A 57 -18.80 -1.11 5.44
N ASN A 58 -19.33 -0.85 6.64
CA ASN A 58 -20.23 0.26 6.92
C ASN A 58 -19.55 1.24 7.88
N THR A 59 -19.28 2.45 7.42
CA THR A 59 -18.61 3.50 8.21
C THR A 59 -19.56 4.30 9.09
N ASN A 60 -20.86 3.96 9.12
CA ASN A 60 -21.90 4.67 9.87
C ASN A 60 -21.93 6.18 9.59
N GLY A 61 -21.63 6.57 8.35
CA GLY A 61 -21.55 7.97 7.91
C GLY A 61 -20.19 8.64 8.15
N GLY A 62 -19.21 7.93 8.73
CA GLY A 62 -17.85 8.41 8.90
C GLY A 62 -17.09 8.51 7.58
N THR A 63 -16.26 9.55 7.45
CA THR A 63 -15.33 9.71 6.33
C THR A 63 -14.02 9.03 6.67
N ILE A 64 -13.60 8.07 5.86
CA ILE A 64 -12.29 7.41 6.02
C ILE A 64 -11.19 8.41 5.65
N VAL A 65 -10.27 8.66 6.59
CA VAL A 65 -9.09 9.55 6.44
C VAL A 65 -7.82 8.72 6.52
N ASP A 66 -6.65 9.35 6.35
CA ASP A 66 -5.33 8.69 6.44
C ASP A 66 -5.03 8.19 7.86
N GLU A 67 -5.11 9.08 8.84
CA GLU A 67 -5.04 8.76 10.27
C GLU A 67 -5.90 9.81 11.01
N PRO A 68 -6.53 9.46 12.14
CA PRO A 68 -6.59 8.12 12.74
C PRO A 68 -7.66 7.24 12.07
N LYS A 69 -7.63 5.94 12.38
CA LYS A 69 -8.74 5.01 12.08
C LYS A 69 -10.06 5.51 12.63
N ILE A 70 -11.10 5.38 11.82
CA ILE A 70 -12.47 5.63 12.25
C ILE A 70 -13.19 4.31 12.56
N PRO A 71 -14.13 4.30 13.53
CA PRO A 71 -14.95 3.13 13.77
C PRO A 71 -15.84 2.78 12.56
N ALA A 72 -15.93 1.50 12.24
CA ALA A 72 -16.81 0.93 11.23
C ALA A 72 -17.25 -0.49 11.60
N LEU A 73 -18.20 -1.03 10.85
CA LEU A 73 -18.62 -2.43 10.93
C LEU A 73 -18.13 -3.16 9.68
N MET A 74 -17.62 -4.39 9.86
CA MET A 74 -17.19 -5.25 8.76
C MET A 74 -17.91 -6.59 8.82
N THR A 75 -18.49 -6.96 7.69
CA THR A 75 -19.06 -8.29 7.47
C THR A 75 -18.30 -8.97 6.34
N ILE A 76 -17.85 -10.20 6.56
CA ILE A 76 -17.20 -11.05 5.56
C ILE A 76 -18.11 -12.23 5.26
N SER A 77 -18.30 -12.54 3.98
CA SER A 77 -19.06 -13.70 3.52
C SER A 77 -18.27 -14.55 2.53
N GLU A 78 -18.22 -15.85 2.77
CA GLU A 78 -17.62 -16.86 1.90
C GLU A 78 -18.72 -17.75 1.35
N GLN A 79 -18.82 -17.85 0.02
CA GLN A 79 -19.85 -18.67 -0.65
C GLN A 79 -21.29 -18.33 -0.22
N GLY A 80 -21.54 -17.07 0.12
CA GLY A 80 -22.84 -16.58 0.59
C GLY A 80 -23.13 -16.82 2.08
N ILE A 81 -22.19 -17.36 2.84
CA ILE A 81 -22.29 -17.58 4.28
C ILE A 81 -21.46 -16.52 4.99
N VAL A 82 -22.05 -15.81 5.95
CA VAL A 82 -21.31 -14.86 6.80
C VAL A 82 -20.33 -15.64 7.69
N THR A 83 -19.04 -15.35 7.55
CA THR A 83 -17.96 -15.97 8.34
C THR A 83 -17.35 -15.03 9.36
N TYR A 84 -17.57 -13.71 9.22
CA TYR A 84 -17.21 -12.71 10.22
C TYR A 84 -18.22 -11.55 10.21
N ASP A 85 -18.54 -11.03 11.39
CA ASP A 85 -19.32 -9.81 11.59
C ASP A 85 -18.87 -9.12 12.88
N GLY A 86 -18.30 -7.92 12.79
CA GLY A 86 -17.70 -7.25 13.95
C GLY A 86 -17.28 -5.80 13.72
N ASN A 87 -16.90 -5.14 14.82
CA ASN A 87 -16.37 -3.78 14.80
C ASN A 87 -14.95 -3.78 14.22
N ILE A 88 -14.61 -2.70 13.54
CA ILE A 88 -13.27 -2.43 13.03
C ILE A 88 -12.90 -0.96 13.16
N GLY A 89 -11.61 -0.68 13.23
CA GLY A 89 -11.03 0.60 12.83
C GLY A 89 -10.67 0.56 11.36
N ILE A 90 -10.96 1.62 10.59
CA ILE A 90 -10.55 1.72 9.19
C ILE A 90 -9.94 3.09 8.85
N GLU A 91 -8.87 3.08 8.08
CA GLU A 91 -8.19 4.27 7.55
C GLU A 91 -7.73 4.05 6.10
N ILE A 92 -7.46 5.14 5.38
CA ILE A 92 -6.72 5.11 4.12
C ILE A 92 -5.27 4.80 4.45
N ARG A 93 -4.60 3.98 3.64
CA ARG A 93 -3.17 3.70 3.84
C ARG A 93 -2.31 3.88 2.59
N GLY A 94 -1.01 3.86 2.85
CA GLY A 94 0.06 3.99 1.88
C GLY A 94 0.63 5.40 1.90
N ALA A 95 1.55 5.70 0.99
CA ALA A 95 2.12 7.05 0.87
C ALA A 95 1.64 7.69 -0.44
N SER A 96 2.46 7.63 -1.49
CA SER A 96 2.09 8.15 -2.81
C SER A 96 0.87 7.46 -3.43
N SER A 97 0.60 6.21 -3.07
CA SER A 97 -0.58 5.46 -3.54
C SER A 97 -1.90 6.06 -3.06
N GLN A 98 -1.88 6.87 -1.99
CA GLN A 98 -3.08 7.59 -1.55
C GLN A 98 -3.59 8.58 -2.59
N MET A 99 -2.76 9.01 -3.54
CA MET A 99 -3.20 9.88 -4.64
C MET A 99 -4.01 9.12 -5.70
N PHE A 100 -4.02 7.79 -5.69
CA PHE A 100 -4.77 7.01 -6.66
C PHE A 100 -6.28 7.08 -6.40
N PRO A 101 -7.12 7.03 -7.45
CA PRO A 101 -8.58 7.00 -7.29
C PRO A 101 -9.08 5.85 -6.43
N LYS A 102 -8.46 4.66 -6.56
CA LYS A 102 -8.77 3.48 -5.75
C LYS A 102 -7.83 3.45 -4.55
N LYS A 103 -8.37 3.70 -3.35
CA LYS A 103 -7.60 3.75 -2.10
C LYS A 103 -7.32 2.34 -1.59
N SER A 104 -6.19 2.17 -0.91
CA SER A 104 -5.96 1.01 -0.03
C SER A 104 -6.37 1.38 1.39
N TYR A 105 -6.71 0.37 2.20
CA TYR A 105 -7.18 0.60 3.56
C TYR A 105 -6.38 -0.19 4.61
N GLY A 106 -6.12 0.47 5.73
CA GLY A 106 -5.71 -0.14 6.99
C GLY A 106 -6.92 -0.50 7.81
N VAL A 107 -6.93 -1.71 8.36
CA VAL A 107 -8.04 -2.22 9.16
C VAL A 107 -7.52 -2.86 10.42
N GLU A 108 -8.11 -2.50 11.55
CA GLU A 108 -7.92 -3.16 12.84
C GLU A 108 -9.25 -3.76 13.29
N THR A 109 -9.25 -4.97 13.82
CA THR A 109 -10.45 -5.60 14.37
C THR A 109 -10.63 -5.24 15.83
N TRP A 110 -11.82 -4.76 16.19
CA TRP A 110 -12.09 -4.15 17.48
C TRP A 110 -13.21 -4.85 18.24
N ASP A 111 -13.15 -4.79 19.57
CA ASP A 111 -14.24 -5.20 20.44
C ASP A 111 -15.35 -4.11 20.55
N ALA A 112 -16.28 -4.27 21.50
CA ALA A 112 -17.34 -3.30 21.74
C ALA A 112 -16.85 -1.97 22.36
N ASN A 113 -15.64 -1.93 22.91
CA ASN A 113 -15.01 -0.77 23.53
C ASN A 113 -14.01 -0.06 22.59
N ASN A 114 -13.87 -0.53 21.35
CA ASN A 114 -12.84 -0.10 20.38
C ASN A 114 -11.42 -0.47 20.81
N GLU A 115 -11.25 -1.61 21.48
CA GLU A 115 -9.94 -2.20 21.78
C GLU A 115 -9.62 -3.30 20.76
N ASP A 116 -8.34 -3.42 20.39
CA ASP A 116 -7.88 -4.42 19.43
C ASP A 116 -8.18 -5.85 19.89
N ILE A 117 -8.67 -6.67 18.96
CA ILE A 117 -8.89 -8.10 19.17
C ILE A 117 -8.34 -8.91 18.01
N ASN A 118 -7.67 -10.01 18.35
CA ASN A 118 -7.13 -10.94 17.36
C ASN A 118 -8.27 -11.83 16.87
N VAL A 119 -8.47 -11.86 15.55
CA VAL A 119 -9.50 -12.69 14.92
C VAL A 119 -8.93 -13.40 13.71
N SER A 120 -9.35 -14.65 13.47
CA SER A 120 -9.01 -15.37 12.26
C SER A 120 -9.99 -14.97 11.16
N LEU A 121 -9.47 -14.39 10.08
CA LEU A 121 -10.27 -13.99 8.91
C LEU A 121 -9.83 -14.79 7.69
N LEU A 122 -10.78 -15.33 6.94
CA LEU A 122 -10.54 -15.97 5.64
C LEU A 122 -9.51 -17.11 5.71
N GLY A 123 -9.47 -17.83 6.84
CA GLY A 123 -8.55 -18.94 7.09
C GLY A 123 -7.10 -18.51 7.39
N LEU A 124 -6.81 -17.22 7.55
CA LEU A 124 -5.51 -16.71 8.01
C LEU A 124 -5.43 -16.78 9.54
N PRO A 125 -4.24 -16.94 10.16
CA PRO A 125 -4.11 -16.96 11.61
C PRO A 125 -4.62 -15.70 12.29
N GLU A 126 -4.98 -15.84 13.55
CA GLU A 126 -5.55 -14.76 14.35
C GLU A 126 -4.60 -13.58 14.46
N GLU A 127 -5.14 -12.40 14.17
CA GLU A 127 -4.45 -11.12 14.32
C GLU A 127 -5.46 -9.99 14.25
N GLU A 128 -5.04 -8.81 14.70
CA GLU A 128 -5.86 -7.61 14.77
C GLU A 128 -5.64 -6.71 13.54
N ASP A 129 -4.44 -6.70 12.98
CA ASP A 129 -4.02 -5.79 11.93
C ASP A 129 -4.10 -6.40 10.52
N TRP A 130 -4.92 -5.80 9.66
CA TRP A 130 -5.22 -6.27 8.31
C TRP A 130 -5.09 -5.17 7.24
N VAL A 131 -5.05 -5.59 5.98
CA VAL A 131 -4.86 -4.70 4.83
C VAL A 131 -5.86 -5.04 3.73
N PHE A 132 -6.58 -4.03 3.24
CA PHE A 132 -7.21 -4.07 1.92
C PHE A 132 -6.34 -3.32 0.93
N TYR A 133 -5.46 -4.04 0.24
CA TYR A 133 -4.58 -3.45 -0.76
C TYR A 133 -5.32 -3.30 -2.10
N ALA A 134 -5.30 -2.09 -2.64
CA ALA A 134 -5.76 -1.79 -3.99
C ALA A 134 -4.58 -1.83 -4.96
N PRO A 135 -4.43 -2.88 -5.79
CA PRO A 135 -3.40 -2.95 -6.83
C PRO A 135 -3.69 -2.02 -8.03
N TYR A 136 -3.93 -0.73 -7.79
CA TYR A 136 -4.43 0.21 -8.81
C TYR A 136 -3.48 0.37 -10.02
N SER A 137 -2.17 0.44 -9.77
CA SER A 137 -1.16 0.57 -10.82
C SER A 137 -0.79 -0.78 -11.45
N ASP A 138 -1.09 -1.90 -10.78
CA ASP A 138 -0.83 -3.24 -11.26
C ASP A 138 -1.99 -3.73 -12.13
N LYS A 139 -1.85 -3.60 -13.45
CA LYS A 139 -2.85 -4.06 -14.43
C LYS A 139 -3.19 -5.55 -14.35
N SER A 140 -2.33 -6.37 -13.74
CA SER A 140 -2.60 -7.81 -13.55
C SER A 140 -3.35 -8.09 -12.25
N LEU A 141 -3.32 -7.17 -11.29
CA LEU A 141 -3.75 -7.34 -9.89
C LEU A 141 -2.98 -8.43 -9.12
N LEU A 142 -2.03 -9.12 -9.74
CA LEU A 142 -1.47 -10.40 -9.29
C LEU A 142 -0.06 -10.29 -8.73
N ARG A 143 0.70 -9.22 -9.00
CA ARG A 143 2.15 -9.23 -8.77
C ARG A 143 2.53 -9.47 -7.31
N ASN A 144 1.82 -8.81 -6.38
CA ASN A 144 2.09 -8.96 -4.96
C ASN A 144 1.71 -10.36 -4.45
N ILE A 145 0.52 -10.86 -4.79
CA ILE A 145 0.11 -12.22 -4.42
C ILE A 145 1.12 -13.24 -4.96
N LEU A 146 1.46 -13.15 -6.24
CA LEU A 146 2.38 -14.10 -6.87
C LEU A 146 3.74 -14.15 -6.18
N ILE A 147 4.34 -13.00 -5.86
CA ILE A 147 5.66 -12.99 -5.24
C ILE A 147 5.61 -13.41 -3.76
N TYR A 148 4.52 -13.09 -3.05
CA TYR A 148 4.34 -13.53 -1.66
C TYR A 148 4.10 -15.04 -1.58
N ASP A 149 3.29 -15.59 -2.48
CA ASP A 149 3.07 -17.04 -2.61
C ASP A 149 4.39 -17.74 -2.90
N LEU A 150 5.15 -17.27 -3.89
CA LEU A 150 6.45 -17.85 -4.23
C LEU A 150 7.44 -17.80 -3.07
N SER A 151 7.46 -16.70 -2.30
CA SER A 151 8.31 -16.60 -1.10
C SER A 151 7.94 -17.68 -0.07
N ARG A 152 6.64 -17.88 0.19
CA ARG A 152 6.19 -18.91 1.14
C ARG A 152 6.46 -20.33 0.63
N ASP A 153 6.35 -20.56 -0.67
CA ASP A 153 6.67 -21.86 -1.30
C ASP A 153 8.16 -22.23 -1.14
N ILE A 154 9.06 -21.24 -1.07
CA ILE A 154 10.48 -21.46 -0.78
C ILE A 154 10.82 -21.39 0.71
N GLY A 155 9.81 -21.40 1.59
CA GLY A 155 9.99 -21.43 3.04
C GLY A 155 10.38 -20.09 3.67
N ARG A 156 10.15 -18.97 2.97
CA ARG A 156 10.40 -17.61 3.49
C ARG A 156 9.08 -16.91 3.76
N TYR A 157 8.90 -16.42 4.99
CA TYR A 157 7.71 -15.67 5.34
C TYR A 157 7.51 -14.48 4.39
N ALA A 158 6.27 -14.34 3.93
CA ALA A 158 5.72 -13.17 3.24
C ALA A 158 4.21 -13.15 3.52
N SER A 159 3.62 -11.95 3.64
CA SER A 159 2.21 -11.78 4.01
C SER A 159 1.29 -12.70 3.22
N ARG A 160 0.54 -13.55 3.94
CA ARG A 160 -0.54 -14.32 3.33
C ARG A 160 -1.58 -13.35 2.80
N SER A 161 -2.04 -13.67 1.60
CA SER A 161 -2.82 -12.76 0.78
C SER A 161 -3.85 -13.55 -0.01
N LEU A 162 -5.06 -13.01 -0.16
CA LEU A 162 -6.06 -13.54 -1.06
C LEU A 162 -6.91 -12.43 -1.68
N PHE A 163 -7.58 -12.73 -2.78
CA PHE A 163 -8.48 -11.77 -3.43
C PHE A 163 -9.82 -11.70 -2.72
N VAL A 164 -10.36 -10.49 -2.59
CA VAL A 164 -11.70 -10.23 -2.04
C VAL A 164 -12.42 -9.17 -2.86
N GLU A 165 -13.75 -9.17 -2.82
CA GLU A 165 -14.58 -8.09 -3.35
C GLU A 165 -15.01 -7.17 -2.22
N LEU A 166 -14.65 -5.89 -2.32
CA LEU A 166 -14.92 -4.91 -1.25
C LEU A 166 -16.07 -3.99 -1.65
N SER A 167 -17.01 -3.81 -0.72
CA SER A 167 -18.04 -2.75 -0.76
C SER A 167 -17.93 -1.89 0.48
N ILE A 168 -18.02 -0.57 0.32
CA ILE A 168 -18.02 0.39 1.43
C ILE A 168 -19.30 1.23 1.34
N ASN A 169 -20.11 1.22 2.40
CA ASN A 169 -21.42 1.87 2.47
C ASN A 169 -22.29 1.47 1.26
N GLU A 170 -22.42 0.16 1.01
CA GLU A 170 -23.15 -0.45 -0.11
C GLU A 170 -22.60 -0.13 -1.51
N ALA A 171 -21.58 0.72 -1.63
CA ALA A 171 -20.94 1.03 -2.90
C ALA A 171 -19.79 0.06 -3.20
N PHE A 172 -19.93 -0.73 -4.26
CA PHE A 172 -18.90 -1.64 -4.74
C PHE A 172 -17.61 -0.89 -5.09
N LYS A 173 -16.49 -1.36 -4.55
CA LYS A 173 -15.13 -0.81 -4.77
C LYS A 173 -14.27 -1.70 -5.66
N GLY A 174 -14.77 -2.86 -6.08
CA GLY A 174 -14.06 -3.82 -6.92
C GLY A 174 -13.22 -4.82 -6.14
N VAL A 175 -12.35 -5.51 -6.87
CA VAL A 175 -11.43 -6.52 -6.32
C VAL A 175 -10.27 -5.88 -5.55
N TYR A 176 -9.98 -6.37 -4.36
CA TYR A 176 -8.85 -6.01 -3.51
C TYR A 176 -8.01 -7.25 -3.20
N VAL A 177 -6.78 -7.03 -2.75
CA VAL A 177 -6.00 -8.06 -2.09
C VAL A 177 -6.15 -7.86 -0.58
N PHE A 178 -6.80 -8.80 0.10
CA PHE A 178 -6.77 -8.89 1.55
C PHE A 178 -5.45 -9.52 1.96
N MET A 179 -4.71 -8.89 2.87
CA MET A 179 -3.41 -9.40 3.30
C MET A 179 -3.10 -9.04 4.75
N GLU A 180 -2.18 -9.80 5.32
CA GLU A 180 -1.60 -9.55 6.64
C GLU A 180 -0.76 -8.27 6.65
N LYS A 181 -0.89 -7.46 7.70
CA LYS A 181 0.10 -6.43 8.01
C LYS A 181 1.37 -7.13 8.53
N LEU A 182 2.54 -6.61 8.19
CA LEU A 182 3.78 -7.10 8.79
C LEU A 182 3.80 -6.68 10.25
N LYS A 183 3.97 -7.65 11.14
CA LYS A 183 4.01 -7.43 12.59
C LYS A 183 4.87 -8.50 13.24
N ARG A 184 5.47 -8.13 14.38
CA ARG A 184 6.13 -9.08 15.28
C ARG A 184 5.06 -10.00 15.86
N ASP A 185 5.01 -11.22 15.37
CA ASP A 185 4.06 -12.25 15.82
C ASP A 185 4.58 -13.65 15.45
N SER A 186 4.26 -14.64 16.28
CA SER A 186 4.70 -16.02 16.13
C SER A 186 4.21 -16.70 14.86
N GLN A 187 3.12 -16.21 14.25
CA GLN A 187 2.58 -16.66 12.97
C GLN A 187 3.00 -15.74 11.81
N ARG A 188 3.74 -14.67 12.08
CA ARG A 188 4.23 -13.68 11.10
C ARG A 188 5.75 -13.54 11.18
N ILE A 189 6.25 -12.43 11.73
CA ILE A 189 7.69 -12.21 11.99
C ILE A 189 7.99 -12.72 13.41
N ASP A 190 8.39 -13.99 13.48
CA ASP A 190 8.68 -14.67 14.75
C ASP A 190 10.07 -14.29 15.28
N ILE A 191 10.09 -13.18 16.01
CA ILE A 191 11.27 -12.68 16.73
C ILE A 191 10.89 -12.40 18.18
N ASN A 192 11.90 -12.44 19.07
CA ASN A 192 11.71 -12.21 20.49
C ASN A 192 11.06 -10.85 20.76
N LYS A 193 10.17 -10.82 21.76
CA LYS A 193 9.66 -9.55 22.27
C LYS A 193 10.83 -8.76 22.86
N LEU A 194 10.80 -7.44 22.69
CA LEU A 194 11.74 -6.54 23.33
C LEU A 194 10.96 -5.47 24.12
N SER A 195 11.13 -5.49 25.44
CA SER A 195 10.51 -4.57 26.39
C SER A 195 11.45 -3.40 26.74
N SER A 196 10.91 -2.30 27.25
CA SER A 196 11.68 -1.08 27.51
C SER A 196 12.69 -1.18 28.66
N ASP A 197 12.58 -2.20 29.52
CA ASP A 197 13.55 -2.50 30.59
C ASP A 197 14.66 -3.49 30.16
N GLU A 198 14.55 -4.08 28.98
CA GLU A 198 15.54 -4.98 28.39
C GLU A 198 16.65 -4.17 27.69
N VAL A 199 17.57 -3.62 28.50
CA VAL A 199 18.56 -2.62 28.08
C VAL A 199 20.02 -3.08 28.20
N SER A 200 20.28 -4.34 28.54
CA SER A 200 21.65 -4.86 28.66
C SER A 200 21.75 -6.37 28.48
N GLY A 201 22.95 -6.87 28.18
CA GLY A 201 23.22 -8.31 28.09
C GLY A 201 22.47 -8.99 26.95
N GLU A 202 22.07 -10.24 27.15
CA GLU A 202 21.29 -11.01 26.17
C GLU A 202 19.89 -10.42 25.97
N ASP A 203 19.29 -9.81 26.99
CA ASP A 203 17.95 -9.21 26.92
C ASP A 203 17.88 -8.08 25.87
N LEU A 204 18.98 -7.32 25.71
CA LEU A 204 19.10 -6.26 24.70
C LEU A 204 19.13 -6.81 23.26
N THR A 205 19.45 -8.10 23.08
CA THR A 205 19.61 -8.72 21.76
C THR A 205 18.31 -9.26 21.18
N GLY A 206 17.15 -8.87 21.75
CA GLY A 206 15.81 -9.31 21.33
C GLY A 206 15.43 -8.99 19.89
N GLY A 207 14.13 -8.95 19.59
CA GLY A 207 13.66 -8.71 18.23
C GLY A 207 13.70 -7.25 17.81
N TYR A 208 14.30 -6.97 16.65
CA TYR A 208 14.24 -5.67 15.99
C TYR A 208 13.64 -5.81 14.59
N ILE A 209 12.73 -4.90 14.23
CA ILE A 209 12.25 -4.72 12.86
C ILE A 209 12.62 -3.30 12.43
N LEU A 210 13.36 -3.20 11.35
CA LEU A 210 13.78 -1.95 10.74
C LEU A 210 13.21 -1.85 9.33
N LYS A 211 12.91 -0.62 8.89
CA LYS A 211 12.46 -0.35 7.52
C LYS A 211 13.34 0.72 6.86
N ILE A 212 13.73 0.48 5.63
CA ILE A 212 14.24 1.52 4.72
C ILE A 212 13.05 1.94 3.86
N ASP A 213 12.33 2.97 4.29
CA ASP A 213 11.13 3.47 3.64
C ASP A 213 10.96 4.97 3.89
N LYS A 214 9.94 5.56 3.29
CA LYS A 214 9.53 6.95 3.50
C LYS A 214 9.01 7.15 4.92
N THR A 215 9.14 8.37 5.43
CA THR A 215 8.56 8.80 6.73
C THR A 215 7.06 9.08 6.63
N ALA A 216 6.29 8.19 5.98
CA ALA A 216 4.83 8.25 5.94
C ALA A 216 4.22 7.48 7.13
N GLY A 217 3.01 7.87 7.54
CA GLY A 217 2.31 7.33 8.72
C GLY A 217 2.79 7.93 10.05
N SER A 218 2.44 7.28 11.16
CA SER A 218 2.83 7.63 12.53
C SER A 218 4.36 7.64 12.74
N ASN A 219 4.99 8.75 12.37
CA ASN A 219 6.39 9.02 12.68
C ASN A 219 6.46 10.05 13.80
N LEU A 220 7.35 9.84 14.75
CA LEU A 220 7.65 10.84 15.77
C LEU A 220 8.38 12.03 15.13
N GLY A 221 7.61 13.04 14.74
CA GLY A 221 8.12 14.30 14.19
C GLY A 221 8.24 14.32 12.66
N GLU A 222 8.83 15.41 12.15
CA GLU A 222 9.00 15.63 10.71
C GLU A 222 10.24 14.92 10.17
N GLY A 223 10.10 14.26 9.02
CA GLY A 223 11.19 13.63 8.29
C GLY A 223 11.94 12.56 9.09
N TYR A 224 13.13 12.20 8.60
CA TYR A 224 14.03 11.32 9.34
C TYR A 224 14.68 12.12 10.47
N ASN A 225 14.62 11.59 11.68
CA ASN A 225 15.16 12.24 12.87
C ASN A 225 15.61 11.20 13.91
N ASN A 226 16.30 11.66 14.95
CA ASN A 226 16.86 10.80 15.99
C ASN A 226 15.80 10.09 16.86
N GLN A 227 14.53 10.49 16.76
CA GLN A 227 13.44 9.82 17.46
C GLN A 227 13.01 8.58 16.68
N ASN A 228 12.89 8.66 15.35
CA ASN A 228 12.31 7.62 14.51
C ASN A 228 13.31 6.79 13.69
N SER A 229 14.57 7.19 13.57
CA SER A 229 15.56 6.52 12.73
C SER A 229 17.00 6.68 13.19
N PHE A 230 17.90 5.95 12.52
CA PHE A 230 19.34 6.19 12.46
C PHE A 230 19.82 6.08 11.00
N SER A 231 20.96 6.68 10.69
CA SER A 231 21.56 6.60 9.35
C SER A 231 22.52 5.41 9.24
N SER A 232 22.58 4.82 8.05
CA SER A 232 23.62 3.86 7.66
C SER A 232 25.00 4.51 7.72
N ALA A 233 26.03 3.71 8.01
CA ALA A 233 27.42 4.15 7.88
C ALA A 233 27.84 4.31 6.40
N TYR A 234 27.03 3.78 5.46
CA TYR A 234 27.30 3.73 4.04
C TYR A 234 26.29 4.56 3.24
N ALA A 235 26.80 5.26 2.23
CA ALA A 235 25.96 5.95 1.27
C ALA A 235 25.32 4.96 0.28
N PRO A 236 24.14 5.26 -0.28
CA PRO A 236 23.56 4.42 -1.32
C PRO A 236 24.47 4.35 -2.56
N PRO A 237 24.39 3.28 -3.37
CA PRO A 237 25.10 3.23 -4.65
C PRO A 237 24.75 4.44 -5.51
N ASP A 238 25.77 5.02 -6.15
CA ASP A 238 25.65 6.22 -6.99
C ASP A 238 25.08 7.45 -6.25
N ALA A 239 25.31 7.55 -4.94
CA ALA A 239 24.89 8.69 -4.14
C ALA A 239 25.37 10.03 -4.71
N THR A 240 24.43 10.96 -4.84
CA THR A 240 24.72 12.38 -4.95
C THR A 240 25.04 12.96 -3.57
N THR A 241 25.73 14.11 -3.53
CA THR A 241 26.19 14.72 -2.28
C THR A 241 25.04 14.89 -1.27
N GLY A 242 25.19 14.25 -0.11
CA GLY A 242 24.25 14.37 1.02
C GLY A 242 23.11 13.36 1.03
N GLN A 243 23.11 12.35 0.14
CA GLN A 243 22.16 11.23 0.24
C GLN A 243 22.62 10.22 1.29
N GLU A 244 21.74 9.96 2.25
CA GLU A 244 21.93 8.97 3.32
C GLU A 244 20.83 7.90 3.23
N ILE A 245 21.13 6.70 3.71
CA ILE A 245 20.14 5.65 3.96
C ILE A 245 19.71 5.78 5.42
N TYR A 246 18.41 5.81 5.66
CA TYR A 246 17.84 5.83 7.01
C TYR A 246 17.12 4.51 7.29
N PHE A 247 17.40 3.94 8.45
CA PHE A 247 16.67 2.83 9.04
C PHE A 247 15.67 3.39 10.04
N LEU A 248 14.38 3.29 9.74
CA LEU A 248 13.30 3.66 10.66
C LEU A 248 13.02 2.49 11.62
N TYR A 249 12.70 2.82 12.87
CA TYR A 249 12.29 1.85 13.89
C TYR A 249 10.83 1.42 13.65
N GLU A 250 10.61 0.14 13.35
CA GLU A 250 9.28 -0.47 13.22
C GLU A 250 8.94 -1.32 14.45
N TYR A 251 9.92 -2.05 14.99
CA TYR A 251 9.78 -2.75 16.26
C TYR A 251 11.12 -2.80 17.02
N PRO A 252 11.15 -2.43 18.32
CA PRO A 252 10.13 -1.61 18.98
C PRO A 252 9.88 -0.32 18.19
N ASP A 253 8.68 0.22 18.27
CA ASP A 253 8.35 1.42 17.51
C ASP A 253 9.12 2.64 18.05
N ALA A 254 9.00 3.76 17.35
CA ALA A 254 9.74 4.98 17.70
C ALA A 254 9.37 5.54 19.09
N GLU A 255 8.18 5.24 19.60
CA GLU A 255 7.69 5.68 20.92
C GLU A 255 8.23 4.81 22.06
N ASP A 256 8.40 3.51 21.80
CA ASP A 256 8.78 2.52 22.80
C ASP A 256 10.30 2.26 22.87
N ILE A 257 11.03 2.43 21.77
CA ILE A 257 12.46 2.07 21.72
C ILE A 257 13.34 2.98 22.59
N THR A 258 14.17 2.37 23.45
CA THR A 258 15.02 3.09 24.42
C THR A 258 16.35 3.58 23.83
N PRO A 259 17.04 4.54 24.47
CA PRO A 259 18.36 4.99 24.03
C PRO A 259 19.40 3.86 23.91
N GLU A 260 19.41 2.92 24.86
CA GLU A 260 20.31 1.76 24.87
C GLU A 260 20.02 0.83 23.68
N GLN A 261 18.73 0.60 23.39
CA GLN A 261 18.28 -0.20 22.25
C GLN A 261 18.63 0.46 20.92
N LYS A 262 18.47 1.78 20.80
CA LYS A 262 18.89 2.56 19.61
C LYS A 262 20.39 2.42 19.36
N VAL A 263 21.20 2.57 20.40
CA VAL A 263 22.66 2.43 20.29
C VAL A 263 23.04 1.01 19.87
N TYR A 264 22.44 0.00 20.49
CA TYR A 264 22.70 -1.39 20.15
C TYR A 264 22.39 -1.68 18.67
N ILE A 265 21.16 -1.42 18.22
CA ILE A 265 20.75 -1.82 16.88
C ILE A 265 21.48 -1.04 15.78
N SER A 266 21.75 0.25 16.00
CA SER A 266 22.54 1.05 15.05
C SER A 266 24.00 0.57 14.97
N THR A 267 24.59 0.16 16.10
CA THR A 267 25.93 -0.43 16.12
C THR A 267 25.94 -1.79 15.42
N TYR A 268 24.97 -2.66 15.71
CA TYR A 268 24.86 -3.97 15.07
C TYR A 268 24.77 -3.88 13.55
N ILE A 269 23.95 -2.94 13.03
CA ILE A 269 23.85 -2.69 11.60
C ILE A 269 25.15 -2.12 11.04
N SER A 270 25.80 -1.19 11.72
CA SER A 270 27.11 -0.66 11.29
C SER A 270 28.17 -1.76 11.22
N ASP A 271 28.24 -2.63 12.22
CA ASP A 271 29.19 -3.75 12.28
C ASP A 271 28.91 -4.79 11.17
N PHE A 272 27.63 -5.05 10.89
CA PHE A 272 27.22 -5.87 9.74
C PHE A 272 27.63 -5.24 8.41
N GLU A 273 27.38 -3.94 8.23
CA GLU A 273 27.75 -3.21 7.00
C GLU A 273 29.27 -3.18 6.81
N ASP A 274 30.05 -3.03 7.89
CA ASP A 274 31.51 -3.11 7.88
C ASP A 274 32.02 -4.52 7.52
N ALA A 275 31.40 -5.56 8.07
CA ALA A 275 31.74 -6.94 7.71
C ALA A 275 31.42 -7.22 6.24
N LEU A 276 30.27 -6.75 5.75
CA LEU A 276 29.82 -6.90 4.37
C LEU A 276 30.70 -6.15 3.36
N SER A 277 31.23 -4.98 3.73
CA SER A 277 32.09 -4.16 2.88
C SER A 277 33.57 -4.60 2.90
N SER A 278 33.95 -5.46 3.85
CA SER A 278 35.34 -5.88 4.07
C SER A 278 35.88 -6.80 2.96
N ASP A 279 37.22 -6.87 2.85
CA ASP A 279 37.89 -7.81 1.94
C ASP A 279 37.57 -9.29 2.27
N ASN A 280 37.24 -9.57 3.52
CA ASN A 280 36.91 -10.92 4.02
C ASN A 280 35.40 -11.11 4.21
N PHE A 281 34.55 -10.37 3.49
CA PHE A 281 33.09 -10.40 3.70
C PHE A 281 32.48 -11.81 3.67
N ALA A 282 33.07 -12.74 2.91
CA ALA A 282 32.60 -14.12 2.78
C ALA A 282 33.18 -15.10 3.82
N ASP A 283 34.01 -14.65 4.74
CA ASP A 283 34.52 -15.47 5.84
C ASP A 283 33.37 -15.85 6.78
N PRO A 284 33.23 -17.13 7.18
CA PRO A 284 32.08 -17.57 7.96
C PRO A 284 32.07 -17.06 9.40
N ASP A 285 33.24 -16.72 9.97
CA ASP A 285 33.38 -16.34 11.38
C ASP A 285 33.49 -14.81 11.55
N THR A 286 34.05 -14.11 10.56
CA THR A 286 34.33 -12.67 10.61
C THR A 286 33.64 -11.85 9.52
N GLY A 287 33.02 -12.51 8.53
CA GLY A 287 32.28 -11.87 7.45
C GLY A 287 30.82 -11.61 7.80
N TYR A 288 30.01 -11.25 6.80
CA TYR A 288 28.61 -10.86 7.02
C TYR A 288 27.75 -12.00 7.59
N ALA A 289 28.17 -13.26 7.38
CA ALA A 289 27.49 -14.45 7.87
C ALA A 289 27.45 -14.54 9.40
N ALA A 290 28.37 -13.86 10.11
CA ALA A 290 28.36 -13.81 11.57
C ALA A 290 27.17 -13.01 12.15
N TYR A 291 26.40 -12.30 11.30
CA TYR A 291 25.32 -11.39 11.70
C TYR A 291 23.92 -11.84 11.20
N ILE A 292 23.79 -12.97 10.48
CA ILE A 292 22.53 -13.42 9.86
C ILE A 292 22.21 -14.89 10.09
#